data_AF-A0A0R1UN35-F1
#
_entry.id   AF-A0A0R1UN35-F1
#
_cell.length_a   1.000
_cell.length_b   1.000
_cell.length_c   1.000
_cell.angle_alpha   90.00
_cell.angle_beta   90.00
_cell.angle_gamma   90.00
#
_symmetry.space_group_name_H-M   'P 1'
#
loop_
_entity.id
_entity.type
_entity.pdbx_description
1 polymer ?
#
loop_
_entity_poly.entity_id
_entity_poly.type
_entity_poly.pdbx_seq_one_letter_code
_entity_poly.pdbx_strand_id
1 'polypeptide(L)'
;MAMAKASLSKLSLYLAVSAGAYFVGEAIAKHGLSANQAVKLVCDQFKPRGPIIGTWVMEHAMRYPDHDRLTYIYHGGFRQQVGYDLLEYEFIVDRKTGEIIEVTQIENDAAD
;
A
#
# COMPACT_ATOMS: atom_id res chain seq x y z
N MET A 1 -17.28 -0.38 -36.55
CA MET A 1 -18.30 -0.15 -35.51
C MET A 1 -17.57 -0.18 -34.18
N ALA A 2 -17.11 0.97 -33.71
CA ALA A 2 -16.24 1.09 -32.54
C ALA A 2 -17.10 0.97 -31.27
N MET A 3 -16.89 -0.09 -30.49
CA MET A 3 -17.43 -0.15 -29.14
C MET A 3 -16.63 0.82 -28.27
N ALA A 4 -17.33 1.77 -27.65
CA ALA A 4 -16.78 2.65 -26.65
C ALA A 4 -16.23 1.80 -25.50
N LYS A 5 -14.90 1.79 -25.34
CA LYS A 5 -14.23 1.24 -24.16
C LYS A 5 -14.60 2.18 -23.02
N ALA A 6 -15.64 1.83 -22.25
CA ALA A 6 -15.97 2.53 -21.03
C ALA A 6 -14.78 2.32 -20.08
N SER A 7 -13.91 3.32 -19.99
CA SER A 7 -12.87 3.40 -18.98
C SER A 7 -13.57 3.35 -17.63
N LEU A 8 -13.52 2.18 -16.99
CA LEU A 8 -14.02 2.03 -15.64
C LEU A 8 -13.19 2.95 -14.75
N SER A 9 -13.91 3.87 -14.11
CA SER A 9 -13.39 4.84 -13.17
C SER A 9 -12.55 4.13 -12.12
N LYS A 10 -11.31 4.61 -11.94
CA LYS A 10 -10.42 4.35 -10.79
C LYS A 10 -11.26 4.12 -9.53
N LEU A 11 -11.51 2.86 -9.19
CA LEU A 11 -12.17 2.52 -7.95
C LEU A 11 -11.08 2.60 -6.89
N SER A 12 -10.75 3.82 -6.48
CA SER A 12 -9.99 4.08 -5.26
C SER A 12 -10.83 3.52 -4.11
N LEU A 13 -10.67 2.23 -3.85
CA LEU A 13 -11.24 1.59 -2.69
C LEU A 13 -10.45 2.16 -1.50
N TYR A 14 -10.90 3.33 -1.01
CA TYR A 14 -10.48 3.86 0.27
C TYR A 14 -10.94 2.85 1.33
N LEU A 15 -10.16 1.79 1.52
CA LEU A 15 -10.25 0.97 2.71
C LEU A 15 -9.66 1.85 3.82
N ALA A 16 -10.49 2.75 4.35
CA ALA A 16 -10.22 3.39 5.62
C ALA A 16 -10.22 2.27 6.66
N VAL A 17 -9.05 1.62 6.84
CA VAL A 17 -8.78 0.71 7.95
C VAL A 17 -8.76 1.57 9.20
N SER A 18 -9.95 1.90 9.67
CA SER A 18 -10.19 2.57 10.94
C SER A 18 -9.84 1.57 12.05
N ALA A 19 -8.91 1.98 12.91
CA ALA A 19 -8.56 1.35 14.19
C ALA A 19 -7.72 0.05 14.17
N GLY A 20 -6.74 -0.09 13.26
CA GLY A 20 -5.75 -1.19 13.28
C GLY A 20 -4.30 -0.80 13.64
N ALA A 21 -3.95 0.49 13.71
CA ALA A 21 -2.57 0.95 13.83
C ALA A 21 -2.05 0.99 15.29
N TYR A 22 -2.38 -0.02 16.10
CA TYR A 22 -1.94 -0.07 17.49
C TYR A 22 -0.88 -1.17 17.69
N PHE A 23 0.33 -0.68 17.94
CA PHE A 23 1.50 -1.36 18.52
C PHE A 23 2.39 -2.18 17.57
N VAL A 24 3.30 -1.49 16.90
CA VAL A 24 4.64 -2.03 16.68
C VAL A 24 5.57 -1.28 17.64
N GLY A 25 6.19 -2.02 18.57
CA GLY A 25 6.70 -1.54 19.87
C GLY A 25 7.85 -0.53 19.88
N GLU A 26 8.32 -0.22 21.09
CA GLU A 26 9.33 0.78 21.49
C GLU A 26 10.58 0.93 20.58
N ALA A 27 10.88 -0.05 19.74
CA ALA A 27 11.95 -0.01 18.75
C ALA A 27 11.72 0.99 17.60
N ILE A 28 10.46 1.20 17.17
CA ILE A 28 10.13 2.21 16.13
C ILE A 28 10.31 3.63 16.66
N ALA A 29 10.04 3.84 17.95
CA ALA A 29 10.04 5.17 18.57
C ALA A 29 11.42 5.87 18.52
N LYS A 30 12.53 5.13 18.35
CA LYS A 30 13.88 5.70 18.25
C LYS A 30 14.40 5.91 16.82
N HIS A 31 14.00 5.10 15.84
CA HIS A 31 14.62 5.11 14.49
C HIS A 31 13.62 5.15 13.31
N GLY A 32 12.31 5.13 13.58
CA GLY A 32 11.27 4.92 12.56
C GLY A 32 11.19 3.46 12.13
N LEU A 33 10.33 3.16 11.15
CA LEU A 33 10.31 1.87 10.45
C LEU A 33 11.46 1.78 9.44
N SER A 34 11.91 0.56 9.20
CA SER A 34 12.63 0.18 7.98
C SER A 34 11.66 -0.20 6.85
N ALA A 35 12.16 -0.18 5.62
CA ALA A 35 11.39 -0.59 4.43
C ALA A 35 10.80 -2.00 4.56
N ASN A 36 11.59 -2.96 5.08
CA ASN A 36 11.12 -4.34 5.30
C ASN A 36 10.00 -4.42 6.36
N GLN A 37 10.08 -3.59 7.41
CA GLN A 37 8.99 -3.51 8.39
C GLN A 37 7.74 -2.91 7.79
N ALA A 38 7.84 -1.92 6.90
CA ALA A 38 6.68 -1.35 6.20
C ALA A 38 6.00 -2.39 5.30
N VAL A 39 6.77 -3.13 4.49
CA VAL A 39 6.25 -4.23 3.67
C VAL A 39 5.54 -5.27 4.54
N LYS A 40 6.18 -5.69 5.64
CA LYS A 40 5.60 -6.67 6.56
C LYS A 40 4.30 -6.16 7.18
N LEU A 41 4.29 -4.92 7.66
CA LEU A 41 3.15 -4.27 8.30
C LEU A 41 1.92 -4.27 7.38
N VAL A 42 2.12 -3.95 6.09
CA VAL A 42 1.03 -3.96 5.10
C VAL A 42 0.63 -5.38 4.75
N CYS A 43 1.58 -6.23 4.32
CA CYS A 43 1.29 -7.58 3.83
C CYS A 43 0.62 -8.48 4.89
N ASP A 44 0.95 -8.32 6.17
CA ASP A 44 0.35 -9.10 7.25
C ASP A 44 -1.18 -8.91 7.33
N GLN A 45 -1.69 -7.72 6.97
CA GLN A 45 -3.12 -7.43 6.95
C GLN A 45 -3.84 -8.12 5.78
N PHE A 46 -3.09 -8.46 4.72
CA PHE A 46 -3.62 -9.07 3.51
C PHE A 46 -3.50 -10.60 3.52
N LYS A 47 -2.57 -11.19 4.29
CA LYS A 47 -2.36 -12.65 4.40
C LYS A 47 -3.64 -13.48 4.54
N PRO A 48 -4.68 -13.09 5.31
CA PRO A 48 -5.92 -13.86 5.40
C PRO A 48 -6.68 -14.04 4.08
N ARG A 49 -6.42 -13.20 3.06
CA ARG A 49 -7.09 -13.24 1.74
C ARG A 49 -6.40 -14.18 0.75
N GLY A 50 -5.14 -14.56 1.00
CA GLY A 50 -4.35 -15.40 0.10
C GLY A 50 -2.85 -15.12 0.18
N PRO A 51 -2.02 -15.96 -0.46
CA PRO A 51 -0.56 -15.82 -0.39
C PRO A 51 -0.06 -14.59 -1.14
N ILE A 52 0.97 -13.97 -0.58
CA ILE A 52 1.71 -12.86 -1.21
C ILE A 52 2.80 -13.47 -2.10
N ILE A 53 2.82 -13.09 -3.37
CA ILE A 53 3.65 -13.70 -4.43
C ILE A 53 4.89 -12.85 -4.77
N GLY A 54 4.93 -11.58 -4.32
CA GLY A 54 6.07 -10.70 -4.51
C GLY A 54 5.85 -9.34 -3.87
N THR A 55 6.94 -8.62 -3.59
CA THR A 55 6.93 -7.31 -2.94
C THR A 55 8.06 -6.42 -3.46
N TRP A 56 7.83 -5.11 -3.51
CA TRP A 56 8.88 -4.11 -3.69
C TRP A 56 8.62 -2.93 -2.75
N VAL A 57 9.67 -2.17 -2.44
CA VAL A 57 9.58 -0.98 -1.57
C VAL A 57 10.73 -0.03 -1.86
N MET A 58 10.41 1.27 -1.87
CA MET A 58 11.34 2.36 -2.05
C MET A 58 11.02 3.48 -1.05
N GLU A 59 12.05 4.17 -0.57
CA GLU A 59 11.87 5.35 0.27
C GLU A 59 11.75 6.60 -0.59
N HIS A 60 10.81 7.48 -0.26
CA HIS A 60 10.62 8.77 -0.93
C HIS A 60 10.28 9.86 0.09
N ALA A 61 10.63 11.12 -0.20
CA ALA A 61 10.23 12.26 0.61
C ALA A 61 8.99 12.93 -0.02
N MET A 62 7.88 12.99 0.70
CA MET A 62 6.62 13.56 0.24
C MET A 62 6.20 14.74 1.13
N ARG A 63 5.70 15.82 0.51
CA ARG A 63 5.01 16.88 1.26
C ARG A 63 3.53 16.56 1.32
N TYR A 64 2.98 16.56 2.53
CA TYR A 64 1.53 16.46 2.71
C TYR A 64 0.85 17.77 2.31
N PRO A 65 -0.22 17.74 1.49
CA PRO A 65 -0.94 18.94 1.07
C PRO A 65 -1.46 19.77 2.26
N ASP A 66 -1.85 19.10 3.34
CA ASP A 66 -2.58 19.75 4.43
C ASP A 66 -1.68 20.50 5.42
N HIS A 67 -0.37 20.20 5.48
CA HIS A 67 0.48 20.65 6.59
C HIS A 67 1.86 21.21 6.19
N ASP A 68 2.16 21.37 4.89
CA ASP A 68 3.46 21.82 4.34
C ASP A 68 4.70 21.13 4.95
N ARG A 69 4.50 19.99 5.61
CA ARG A 69 5.53 19.25 6.31
C ARG A 69 6.10 18.20 5.36
N LEU A 70 7.40 18.27 5.14
CA LEU A 70 8.14 17.22 4.46
C LEU A 70 8.21 15.98 5.37
N THR A 71 7.66 14.87 4.90
CA THR A 71 7.67 13.58 5.59
C THR A 71 8.35 12.54 4.69
N TYR A 72 9.09 11.61 5.29
CA TYR A 72 9.61 10.44 4.58
C TYR A 72 8.56 9.32 4.61
N ILE A 73 8.32 8.72 3.45
CA ILE A 73 7.38 7.63 3.25
C ILE A 73 8.11 6.42 2.66
N TYR A 74 7.55 5.25 2.89
CA TYR A 74 7.78 4.07 2.06
C TYR A 74 6.66 3.96 1.06
N HIS A 75 7.02 3.99 -0.22
CA HIS A 75 6.15 3.62 -1.33
C HIS A 75 6.54 2.21 -1.78
N GLY A 76 5.58 1.30 -1.82
CA GLY A 76 5.84 -0.07 -2.20
C GLY A 76 4.64 -0.70 -2.84
N GLY A 77 4.78 -1.97 -3.21
CA GLY A 77 3.68 -2.74 -3.74
C GLY A 77 3.87 -4.23 -3.49
N PHE A 78 2.77 -4.96 -3.62
CA PHE A 78 2.77 -6.42 -3.50
C PHE A 78 1.74 -7.06 -4.42
N ARG A 79 2.00 -8.32 -4.79
CA ARG A 79 1.05 -9.14 -5.54
C ARG A 79 0.46 -10.21 -4.64
N GLN A 80 -0.84 -10.43 -4.75
CA GLN A 80 -1.57 -11.40 -3.96
C GLN A 80 -2.37 -12.34 -4.87
N GLN A 81 -2.22 -13.63 -4.66
CA GLN A 81 -3.09 -14.63 -5.28
C GLN A 81 -4.38 -14.75 -4.45
N VAL A 82 -5.53 -14.44 -5.04
CA VAL A 82 -6.85 -14.59 -4.43
C VAL A 82 -7.67 -15.53 -5.30
N GLY A 83 -7.73 -16.81 -4.91
CA GLY A 83 -8.31 -17.85 -5.76
C GLY A 83 -7.52 -18.01 -7.07
N TYR A 84 -8.16 -17.73 -8.20
CA TYR A 84 -7.54 -17.78 -9.53
C TYR A 84 -6.96 -16.44 -9.98
N ASP A 85 -7.25 -15.36 -9.26
CA ASP A 85 -6.85 -14.01 -9.65
C ASP A 85 -5.51 -13.64 -9.01
N LEU A 86 -4.67 -12.95 -9.79
CA LEU A 86 -3.45 -12.32 -9.30
C LEU A 86 -3.69 -10.81 -9.22
N LEU A 87 -3.88 -10.30 -8.00
CA LEU A 87 -4.13 -8.89 -7.73
C LEU A 87 -2.83 -8.17 -7.40
N GLU A 88 -2.68 -6.93 -7.86
CA GLU A 88 -1.53 -6.08 -7.60
C GLU A 88 -1.95 -4.86 -6.78
N TYR A 89 -1.14 -4.50 -5.78
CA TYR A 89 -1.42 -3.40 -4.87
C TYR A 89 -0.19 -2.50 -4.75
N GLU A 90 -0.44 -1.21 -4.59
CA GLU A 90 0.53 -0.21 -4.14
C GLU A 90 0.14 0.30 -2.75
N PHE A 91 1.14 0.66 -1.94
CA PHE A 91 0.95 1.18 -0.60
C PHE A 91 1.89 2.33 -0.29
N ILE A 92 1.42 3.24 0.56
CA ILE A 92 2.19 4.36 1.10
C ILE A 92 2.15 4.25 2.63
N VAL A 93 3.32 4.26 3.27
CA VAL A 93 3.47 4.18 4.74
C VAL A 93 4.35 5.31 5.25
N ASP A 94 3.93 6.00 6.30
CA ASP A 94 4.76 7.01 6.98
C ASP A 94 5.95 6.31 7.65
N ARG A 95 7.17 6.70 7.30
CA ARG A 95 8.38 6.05 7.81
C ARG A 95 8.53 6.23 9.32
N LYS A 96 8.11 7.36 9.87
CA LYS A 96 8.32 7.71 11.28
C LYS A 96 7.30 7.00 12.18
N THR A 97 6.04 6.98 11.79
CA THR A 97 4.93 6.48 12.62
C THR A 97 4.53 5.05 12.26
N GLY A 98 4.79 4.60 11.03
CA GLY A 98 4.26 3.34 10.51
C GLY A 98 2.80 3.39 10.13
N GLU A 99 2.22 4.59 10.10
CA GLU A 99 0.86 4.81 9.61
C GLU A 99 0.77 4.38 8.15
N ILE A 100 -0.17 3.48 7.84
CA ILE A 100 -0.52 3.19 6.46
C ILE A 100 -1.41 4.33 5.98
N ILE A 101 -0.89 5.08 5.03
CA ILE A 101 -1.52 6.27 4.48
C ILE A 101 -2.52 5.85 3.41
N GLU A 102 -2.10 4.92 2.55
CA GLU A 102 -2.89 4.46 1.43
C GLU A 102 -2.49 3.03 1.06
N VAL A 103 -3.49 2.23 0.64
CA VAL A 103 -3.28 0.98 -0.09
C VAL A 103 -4.28 0.95 -1.23
N THR A 104 -3.80 0.87 -2.46
CA THR A 104 -4.61 0.96 -3.67
C THR A 104 -4.36 -0.27 -4.54
N GLN A 105 -5.42 -0.94 -4.95
CA GLN A 105 -5.34 -2.02 -5.94
C GLN A 105 -5.09 -1.40 -7.32
N ILE A 106 -4.06 -1.87 -8.01
CA ILE A 106 -3.76 -1.45 -9.38
C ILE A 106 -4.50 -2.39 -10.31
N GLU A 107 -5.41 -1.85 -11.10
CA GLU A 107 -6.01 -2.56 -12.22
C GLU A 107 -4.98 -2.60 -13.34
N ASN A 108 -4.40 -3.78 -13.56
CA ASN A 108 -3.55 -4.01 -14.70
C ASN A 108 -4.49 -4.44 -15.82
N ASP A 109 -4.90 -3.48 -16.67
CA ASP A 109 -5.51 -3.79 -17.96
C ASP A 109 -4.54 -4.73 -18.68
N ALA A 110 -4.81 -6.04 -18.62
CA ALA A 110 -4.09 -7.01 -19.41
C ALA A 110 -4.26 -6.61 -20.88
N ALA A 111 -3.26 -5.91 -21.40
CA ALA A 111 -3.13 -5.66 -22.82
C ALA A 111 -2.98 -7.03 -23.48
N ASP A 112 -3.93 -7.33 -24.36
CA ASP A 112 -3.84 -8.38 -25.39
C ASP A 112 -2.47 -8.38 -26.11
#